data_AF-A0AAD9UDW2-F1
#
_entry.id   AF-A0AAD9UDW2-F1
#
_cell.length_a   1.000
_cell.length_b   1.000
_cell.length_c   1.000
_cell.angle_alpha   90.00
_cell.angle_beta   90.00
_cell.angle_gamma   90.00
#
_symmetry.space_group_name_H-M   'P 1'
#
loop_
_entity.id
_entity.type
_entity.pdbx_description
1 polymer ?
#
loop_
_entity_poly.entity_id
_entity_poly.type
_entity_poly.pdbx_seq_one_letter_code
_entity_poly.pdbx_strand_id
1 'polypeptide(L)'
;MLRRSVRLLKEDTEAGVVLSLLLSTAILERSLGDVYLLRGFPCPSMLKDLLATSELQNIFGTTVIQLLQLVIGRPKSLNLRNISWHGFVSPGEVPTHYVWLLLCITASLGAILVKQGICLKDIPHRASITFPQTEVLKDVFPDLSTGDLPQLRLLFKESVFIPATMQPLWTLALDAFAENRYGECIVLLLPLLEHGMRCLYCLANHCHNRLLTAVNTVLFTTFDETLDMKDFSQNWSHEIINTSNSAVQMVLLDLLTYPEGPRLRDVISHGEVDLETCPRFLVRHLLGVFSALCHLAVPPHSTFPQESILQQIDQTAHSYQSRFHPISLLKKQIVETADSLSKWNTLQRPPEHEVETNITWQNPPGSATVCEAAQRLLEMSSFNSKHFAFISLVQPFDDIKREVVRMLAVPICTLYRGWSKQRNEEYISSAAKNQFCC
;
A
#
# COMPACT_ATOMS: atom_id res chain seq x y z
N MET A 1 20.01 -2.98 -8.34
CA MET A 1 19.52 -1.60 -8.60
C MET A 1 20.59 -0.63 -9.12
N LEU A 2 21.66 -0.27 -8.38
CA LEU A 2 22.62 0.77 -8.83
C LEU A 2 23.27 0.52 -10.21
N ARG A 3 23.64 -0.72 -10.54
CA ARG A 3 24.13 -1.07 -11.88
C ARG A 3 23.11 -0.82 -12.98
N ARG A 4 21.82 -0.96 -12.67
CA ARG A 4 20.72 -0.62 -13.60
C ARG A 4 20.58 0.89 -13.73
N SER A 5 20.63 1.64 -12.63
CA SER A 5 20.66 3.11 -12.64
C SER A 5 21.76 3.66 -13.55
N VAL A 6 23.00 3.14 -13.43
CA VAL A 6 24.12 3.54 -14.30
C VAL A 6 23.85 3.23 -15.78
N ARG A 7 23.22 2.09 -16.10
CA ARG A 7 22.87 1.75 -17.49
C ARG A 7 21.83 2.72 -18.05
N LEU A 8 20.77 3.01 -17.29
CA LEU A 8 19.73 3.97 -17.68
C LEU A 8 20.31 5.36 -17.96
N LEU A 9 21.27 5.82 -17.14
CA LEU A 9 21.94 7.11 -17.38
C LEU A 9 22.86 7.11 -18.61
N LYS A 10 23.38 5.95 -19.02
CA LYS A 10 24.19 5.82 -20.24
C LYS A 10 23.34 5.75 -21.50
N GLU A 11 22.12 5.23 -21.38
CA GLU A 11 21.12 5.24 -22.45
C GLU A 11 20.62 6.68 -22.76
N ASP A 12 20.85 7.62 -21.83
CA ASP A 12 20.59 9.07 -21.94
C ASP A 12 19.15 9.43 -22.36
N THR A 13 18.19 8.62 -21.92
CA THR A 13 16.77 8.89 -22.10
C THR A 13 16.20 9.65 -20.92
N GLU A 14 15.39 10.68 -21.17
CA GLU A 14 14.77 11.51 -20.12
C GLU A 14 13.93 10.68 -19.13
N ALA A 15 13.17 9.70 -19.62
CA ALA A 15 12.41 8.76 -18.79
C ALA A 15 13.34 7.84 -17.96
N GLY A 16 14.46 7.40 -18.55
CA GLY A 16 15.47 6.59 -17.87
C GLY A 16 16.14 7.33 -16.73
N VAL A 17 16.33 8.66 -16.84
CA VAL A 17 16.84 9.50 -15.75
C VAL A 17 15.91 9.47 -14.54
N VAL A 18 14.59 9.58 -14.74
CA VAL A 18 13.60 9.51 -13.66
C VAL A 18 13.59 8.13 -13.01
N LEU A 19 13.59 7.04 -13.79
CA LEU A 19 13.69 5.68 -13.23
C LEU A 19 14.99 5.48 -12.45
N SER A 20 16.11 5.99 -12.97
CA SER A 20 17.40 5.93 -12.30
C SER A 20 17.37 6.67 -10.97
N LEU A 21 16.70 7.83 -10.89
CA LEU A 21 16.53 8.58 -9.65
C LEU A 21 15.68 7.80 -8.62
N LEU A 22 14.55 7.23 -9.03
CA LEU A 22 13.68 6.43 -8.17
C LEU A 22 14.43 5.22 -7.58
N LEU A 23 15.12 4.45 -8.43
CA LEU A 23 15.89 3.29 -8.00
C LEU A 23 17.05 3.67 -7.07
N SER A 24 17.76 4.75 -7.39
CA SER A 24 18.94 5.19 -6.63
C SER A 24 18.58 5.76 -5.26
N THR A 25 17.46 6.48 -5.15
CA THR A 25 16.98 7.03 -3.88
C THR A 25 16.48 5.93 -2.94
N ALA A 26 15.69 4.97 -3.45
CA ALA A 26 15.18 3.86 -2.65
C ALA A 26 16.31 2.97 -2.10
N ILE A 27 17.27 2.57 -2.96
CA ILE A 27 18.38 1.70 -2.52
C ILE A 27 19.33 2.42 -1.55
N LEU A 28 19.55 3.73 -1.74
CA LEU A 28 20.38 4.52 -0.84
C LEU A 28 19.72 4.66 0.53
N GLU A 29 18.41 4.94 0.57
CA GLU A 29 17.65 4.99 1.81
C GLU A 29 17.73 3.66 2.58
N ARG A 30 17.52 2.53 1.89
CA ARG A 30 17.71 1.19 2.45
C ARG A 30 19.13 0.98 2.99
N SER A 31 20.14 1.33 2.21
CA SER A 31 21.55 1.11 2.56
C SER A 31 22.01 1.96 3.76
N LEU A 32 21.53 3.20 3.86
CA LEU A 32 21.82 4.07 5.01
C LEU A 32 21.22 3.51 6.30
N GLY A 33 20.01 2.94 6.23
CA GLY A 33 19.39 2.30 7.39
C GLY A 33 20.14 1.04 7.83
N ASP A 34 20.66 0.25 6.89
CA ASP A 34 21.50 -0.92 7.21
C ASP A 34 22.80 -0.50 7.93
N VAL A 35 23.44 0.58 7.48
CA VAL A 35 24.61 1.15 8.18
C VAL A 35 24.24 1.66 9.57
N TYR A 36 23.08 2.29 9.74
CA TYR A 36 22.63 2.79 11.04
C TYR A 36 22.47 1.67 12.08
N LEU A 37 22.02 0.49 11.66
CA LEU A 37 21.84 -0.68 12.52
C LEU A 37 23.13 -1.19 13.18
N LEU A 38 24.32 -0.82 12.67
CA LEU A 38 25.60 -1.09 13.36
C LEU A 38 25.66 -0.50 14.78
N ARG A 39 24.80 0.48 15.11
CA ARG A 39 24.72 1.09 16.43
C ARG A 39 23.76 0.38 17.39
N GLY A 40 22.99 -0.61 16.92
CA GLY A 40 22.08 -1.41 17.75
C GLY A 40 20.76 -0.73 18.13
N PHE A 41 20.43 0.41 17.53
CA PHE A 41 19.17 1.12 17.75
C PHE A 41 18.15 0.81 16.64
N PRO A 42 16.84 0.91 16.92
CA PRO A 42 15.82 0.82 15.89
C PRO A 42 16.02 1.93 14.85
N CYS A 43 16.10 1.55 13.58
CA CYS A 43 16.26 2.50 12.47
C CYS A 43 15.05 3.44 12.39
N PRO A 44 15.25 4.76 12.30
CA PRO A 44 14.17 5.70 11.98
C PRO A 44 13.43 5.29 10.70
N SER A 45 12.11 5.48 10.69
CA SER A 45 11.26 5.08 9.56
C SER A 45 11.34 6.02 8.36
N MET A 46 11.78 7.26 8.56
CA MET A 46 11.83 8.29 7.51
C MET A 46 13.28 8.65 7.17
N LEU A 47 13.61 8.75 5.88
CA LEU A 47 14.93 9.22 5.42
C LEU A 47 15.37 10.54 6.06
N LYS A 48 14.46 11.50 6.19
CA LYS A 48 14.78 12.82 6.78
C LYS A 48 15.28 12.71 8.23
N ASP A 49 14.70 11.77 8.98
CA ASP A 49 15.01 11.56 10.40
C ASP A 49 16.29 10.73 10.51
N LEU A 50 16.44 9.72 9.65
CA LEU A 50 17.67 8.94 9.50
C LEU A 50 18.89 9.84 9.19
N LEU A 51 18.76 10.76 8.22
CA LEU A 51 19.80 11.72 7.87
C LEU A 51 20.05 12.80 8.94
N ALA A 52 19.16 12.95 9.92
CA ALA A 52 19.34 13.88 11.04
C ALA A 52 20.07 13.24 12.23
N THR A 53 20.32 11.93 12.20
CA THR A 53 21.00 11.20 13.28
C THR A 53 22.46 11.60 13.41
N SER A 54 22.92 11.71 14.65
CA SER A 54 24.34 11.93 14.97
C SER A 54 25.21 10.72 14.57
N GLU A 55 24.60 9.54 14.54
CA GLU A 55 25.23 8.25 14.30
C GLU A 55 25.75 8.14 12.87
N LEU A 56 24.91 8.48 11.88
CA LEU A 56 25.33 8.53 10.49
C LEU A 56 26.30 9.69 10.25
N GLN A 57 26.11 10.82 10.94
CA GLN A 57 27.04 11.95 10.87
C GLN A 57 28.43 11.60 11.39
N ASN A 58 28.53 10.81 12.46
CA ASN A 58 29.80 10.36 13.01
C ASN A 58 30.51 9.35 12.10
N ILE A 59 29.76 8.54 11.33
CA ILE A 59 30.31 7.56 10.40
C ILE A 59 30.77 8.24 9.09
N PHE A 60 29.89 9.03 8.47
CA PHE A 60 30.11 9.58 7.13
C PHE A 60 30.67 11.01 7.12
N GLY A 61 30.64 11.69 8.27
CA GLY A 61 31.04 13.08 8.40
C GLY A 61 29.93 14.07 8.04
N THR A 62 30.02 15.25 8.64
CA THR A 62 29.03 16.34 8.50
C THR A 62 28.79 16.76 7.06
N THR A 63 29.84 16.95 6.27
CA THR A 63 29.74 17.47 4.90
C THR A 63 28.95 16.53 4.00
N VAL A 64 29.17 15.22 4.10
CA VAL A 64 28.49 14.23 3.26
C VAL A 64 27.01 14.12 3.64
N ILE A 65 26.72 14.09 4.95
CA ILE A 65 25.32 14.09 5.43
C ILE A 65 24.59 15.37 5.01
N GLN A 66 25.22 16.54 5.10
CA GLN A 66 24.61 17.80 4.64
C GLN A 66 24.33 17.78 3.13
N LEU A 67 25.24 17.22 2.33
CA LEU A 67 25.02 17.07 0.88
C LEU A 67 23.84 16.13 0.60
N LEU A 68 23.73 15.00 1.30
CA LEU A 68 22.57 14.11 1.22
C LEU A 68 21.28 14.82 1.64
N GLN A 69 21.30 15.59 2.73
CA GLN A 69 20.14 16.38 3.18
C GLN A 69 19.72 17.42 2.12
N LEU A 70 20.67 18.01 1.40
CA LEU A 70 20.42 18.98 0.34
C LEU A 70 19.79 18.34 -0.91
N VAL A 71 20.24 17.14 -1.29
CA VAL A 71 19.77 16.48 -2.52
C VAL A 71 18.48 15.69 -2.31
N ILE A 72 18.37 14.91 -1.22
CA ILE A 72 17.28 13.92 -1.04
C ILE A 72 16.56 14.01 0.32
N GLY A 73 17.01 14.85 1.25
CA GLY A 73 16.55 14.80 2.64
C GLY A 73 15.36 15.71 3.00
N ARG A 74 15.59 17.02 3.08
CA ARG A 74 14.65 17.94 3.74
C ARG A 74 13.68 18.60 2.74
N PRO A 75 12.42 18.88 3.11
CA PRO A 75 11.49 19.61 2.25
C PRO A 75 11.97 21.00 1.80
N LYS A 76 12.80 21.66 2.60
CA LYS A 76 13.39 22.98 2.29
C LYS A 76 14.61 22.91 1.34
N SER A 77 14.99 21.72 0.85
CA SER A 77 16.09 21.52 -0.09
C SER A 77 15.58 21.03 -1.45
N LEU A 78 16.46 20.53 -2.34
CA LEU A 78 16.03 19.98 -3.63
C LEU A 78 15.03 18.84 -3.46
N ASN A 79 15.18 18.04 -2.38
CA ASN A 79 14.22 17.03 -1.97
C ASN A 79 13.84 16.04 -3.10
N LEU A 80 14.80 15.69 -3.96
CA LEU A 80 14.55 14.95 -5.20
C LEU A 80 13.84 13.62 -4.95
N ARG A 81 14.15 12.93 -3.84
CA ARG A 81 13.47 11.70 -3.42
C ARG A 81 11.96 11.91 -3.31
N ASN A 82 11.51 12.91 -2.57
CA ASN A 82 10.07 13.09 -2.36
C ASN A 82 9.39 13.62 -3.62
N ILE A 83 10.00 14.59 -4.32
CA ILE A 83 9.43 15.13 -5.56
C ILE A 83 9.25 14.02 -6.62
N SER A 84 10.23 13.12 -6.76
CA SER A 84 10.13 11.99 -7.69
C SER A 84 9.11 10.94 -7.26
N TRP A 85 9.16 10.48 -6.00
CA TRP A 85 8.26 9.42 -5.52
C TRP A 85 6.80 9.86 -5.37
N HIS A 86 6.55 11.17 -5.31
CA HIS A 86 5.20 11.75 -5.36
C HIS A 86 4.74 12.12 -6.79
N GLY A 87 5.49 11.77 -7.83
CA GLY A 87 5.08 11.96 -9.21
C GLY A 87 4.99 13.43 -9.65
N PHE A 88 5.84 14.31 -9.09
CA PHE A 88 5.93 15.69 -9.56
C PHE A 88 6.93 15.88 -10.70
N VAL A 89 7.82 14.91 -10.93
CA VAL A 89 8.88 15.00 -11.94
C VAL A 89 8.41 14.46 -13.29
N SER A 90 8.36 15.33 -14.29
CA SER A 90 8.24 14.94 -15.70
C SER A 90 9.60 14.58 -16.31
N PRO A 91 9.64 13.74 -17.36
CA PRO A 91 10.83 13.58 -18.21
C PRO A 91 11.45 14.93 -18.61
N GLY A 92 12.77 15.04 -18.48
CA GLY A 92 13.53 16.23 -18.84
C GLY A 92 13.61 17.32 -17.75
N GLU A 93 12.77 17.27 -16.70
CA GLU A 93 12.77 18.29 -15.64
C GLU A 93 13.93 18.17 -14.66
N VAL A 94 14.43 16.94 -14.41
CA VAL A 94 15.58 16.71 -13.54
C VAL A 94 16.83 16.57 -14.41
N PRO A 95 17.79 17.50 -14.30
CA PRO A 95 19.05 17.36 -14.99
C PRO A 95 19.80 16.08 -14.61
N THR A 96 20.30 15.36 -15.63
CA THR A 96 21.02 14.08 -15.50
C THR A 96 22.20 14.15 -14.52
N HIS A 97 22.85 15.31 -14.38
CA HIS A 97 23.98 15.51 -13.47
C HIS A 97 23.61 15.34 -12.00
N TYR A 98 22.36 15.60 -11.58
CA TYR A 98 21.93 15.36 -10.19
C TYR A 98 21.89 13.87 -9.86
N VAL A 99 21.50 13.03 -10.82
CA VAL A 99 21.46 11.58 -10.62
C VAL A 99 22.88 11.00 -10.63
N TRP A 100 23.77 11.50 -11.51
CA TRP A 100 25.20 11.17 -11.45
C TRP A 100 25.84 11.59 -10.12
N LEU A 101 25.55 12.80 -9.64
CA LEU A 101 26.02 13.28 -8.34
C LEU A 101 25.57 12.32 -7.22
N LEU A 102 24.29 11.91 -7.22
CA LEU A 102 23.77 10.97 -6.22
C LEU A 102 24.50 9.61 -6.26
N LEU A 103 24.79 9.09 -7.46
CA LEU A 103 25.56 7.85 -7.63
C LEU A 103 27.01 8.00 -7.15
N CYS A 104 27.65 9.13 -7.44
CA CYS A 104 29.00 9.45 -6.96
C CYS A 104 29.04 9.56 -5.43
N ILE A 105 28.07 10.24 -4.82
CA ILE A 105 27.92 10.31 -3.37
C ILE A 105 27.77 8.90 -2.81
N THR A 106 26.86 8.09 -3.37
CA THR A 106 26.61 6.71 -2.93
C THR A 106 27.88 5.85 -2.99
N ALA A 107 28.66 5.94 -4.07
CA ALA A 107 29.94 5.25 -4.19
C ALA A 107 30.96 5.76 -3.15
N SER A 108 30.99 7.07 -2.89
CA SER A 108 31.88 7.66 -1.88
C SER A 108 31.57 7.20 -0.45
N LEU A 109 30.30 6.95 -0.11
CA LEU A 109 29.90 6.39 1.18
C LEU A 109 30.56 5.04 1.42
N GLY A 110 30.55 4.16 0.42
CA GLY A 110 31.23 2.87 0.50
C GLY A 110 32.74 3.00 0.77
N ALA A 111 33.39 3.95 0.11
CA ALA A 111 34.82 4.23 0.35
C ALA A 111 35.08 4.77 1.77
N ILE A 112 34.18 5.60 2.31
CA ILE A 112 34.27 6.10 3.68
C ILE A 112 34.15 4.95 4.69
N LEU A 113 33.21 4.02 4.50
CA LEU A 113 33.05 2.85 5.38
C LEU A 113 34.33 2.01 5.45
N VAL A 114 34.93 1.72 4.28
CA VAL A 114 36.20 0.98 4.20
C VAL A 114 37.33 1.74 4.90
N LYS A 115 37.42 3.06 4.72
CA LYS A 115 38.43 3.90 5.39
C LYS A 115 38.27 3.92 6.92
N GLN A 116 37.04 3.84 7.41
CA GLN A 116 36.72 3.73 8.84
C GLN A 116 36.96 2.32 9.40
N GLY A 117 37.47 1.38 8.59
CA GLY A 117 37.71 0.00 9.01
C GLY A 117 36.44 -0.84 9.15
N ILE A 118 35.29 -0.36 8.67
CA ILE A 118 34.04 -1.12 8.68
C ILE A 118 34.08 -2.11 7.53
N CYS A 119 34.07 -3.41 7.83
CA CYS A 119 33.97 -4.42 6.79
C CYS A 119 32.54 -4.45 6.24
N LEU A 120 32.38 -4.34 4.92
CA LEU A 120 31.06 -4.28 4.28
C LEU A 120 30.21 -5.54 4.54
N LYS A 121 30.85 -6.68 4.80
CA LYS A 121 30.17 -7.95 5.14
C LYS A 121 29.57 -7.98 6.55
N ASP A 122 30.05 -7.10 7.43
CA ASP A 122 29.60 -7.01 8.82
C ASP A 122 28.42 -6.04 8.97
N ILE A 123 28.04 -5.34 7.88
CA ILE A 123 26.88 -4.46 7.87
C ILE A 123 25.62 -5.33 7.96
N PRO A 124 24.78 -5.16 8.99
CA PRO A 124 23.55 -5.91 9.11
C PRO A 124 22.59 -5.51 7.98
N HIS A 125 22.10 -6.51 7.25
CA HIS A 125 21.10 -6.32 6.21
C HIS A 125 19.73 -6.72 6.72
N ARG A 126 18.79 -5.78 6.63
CA ARG A 126 17.39 -6.06 6.91
C ARG A 126 16.84 -7.02 5.85
N ALA A 127 15.99 -7.97 6.27
CA ALA A 127 15.33 -8.89 5.34
C ALA A 127 14.41 -8.12 4.38
N SER A 128 14.37 -8.53 3.11
CA SER A 128 13.40 -7.99 2.15
C SER A 128 11.99 -8.38 2.55
N ILE A 129 11.06 -7.44 2.41
CA ILE A 129 9.64 -7.67 2.64
C ILE A 129 9.08 -8.46 1.46
N THR A 130 8.36 -9.54 1.78
CA THR A 130 7.58 -10.33 0.84
C THR A 130 6.09 -10.02 1.00
N PHE A 131 5.28 -10.36 0.00
CA PHE A 131 3.84 -10.09 -0.01
C PHE A 131 2.97 -11.36 -0.04
N PRO A 132 3.07 -12.30 0.91
CA PRO A 132 2.22 -13.50 0.90
C PRO A 132 0.72 -13.16 0.98
N GLN A 133 0.37 -12.06 1.64
CA GLN A 133 -1.02 -11.60 1.75
C GLN A 133 -1.63 -11.17 0.42
N THR A 134 -0.83 -10.85 -0.62
CA THR A 134 -1.36 -10.41 -1.91
C THR A 134 -1.77 -11.56 -2.83
N GLU A 135 -1.58 -12.82 -2.43
CA GLU A 135 -2.09 -13.98 -3.19
C GLU A 135 -3.60 -13.91 -3.42
N VAL A 136 -4.35 -13.28 -2.51
CA VAL A 136 -5.80 -13.04 -2.66
C VAL A 136 -6.15 -12.11 -3.82
N LEU A 137 -5.17 -11.40 -4.39
CA LEU A 137 -5.34 -10.46 -5.51
C LEU A 137 -5.04 -11.08 -6.88
N LYS A 138 -4.47 -12.29 -6.92
CA LYS A 138 -3.91 -12.93 -8.11
C LYS A 138 -4.93 -13.08 -9.25
N ASP A 139 -6.17 -13.44 -8.91
CA ASP A 139 -7.23 -13.74 -9.87
C ASP A 139 -8.33 -12.67 -9.90
N VAL A 140 -8.04 -11.46 -9.41
CA VAL A 140 -9.03 -10.37 -9.38
C VAL A 140 -9.21 -9.73 -10.75
N PHE A 141 -8.13 -9.18 -11.31
CA PHE A 141 -8.13 -8.55 -12.64
C PHE A 141 -7.76 -9.58 -13.72
N PRO A 142 -8.24 -9.40 -14.96
CA PRO A 142 -7.97 -10.34 -16.05
C PRO A 142 -6.47 -10.40 -16.38
N ASP A 143 -6.06 -11.53 -16.97
CA ASP A 143 -4.65 -11.80 -17.18
C ASP A 143 -4.07 -11.02 -18.36
N LEU A 144 -3.44 -9.88 -18.07
CA LEU A 144 -2.80 -9.06 -19.10
C LEU A 144 -1.60 -9.79 -19.73
N SER A 145 -1.64 -9.93 -21.06
CA SER A 145 -0.60 -10.51 -21.90
C SER A 145 0.19 -9.41 -22.63
N THR A 146 1.28 -9.80 -23.28
CA THR A 146 2.03 -8.88 -24.15
C THR A 146 1.22 -8.45 -25.39
N GLY A 147 0.22 -9.25 -25.79
CA GLY A 147 -0.68 -8.94 -26.90
C GLY A 147 -1.63 -7.77 -26.60
N ASP A 148 -1.92 -7.49 -25.34
CA ASP A 148 -2.84 -6.43 -24.91
C ASP A 148 -2.14 -5.06 -24.79
N LEU A 149 -0.81 -5.03 -24.79
CA LEU A 149 -0.03 -3.80 -24.60
C LEU A 149 -0.26 -2.71 -25.66
N PRO A 150 -0.41 -3.01 -26.96
CA PRO A 150 -0.73 -1.98 -27.95
C PRO A 150 -2.03 -1.24 -27.64
N GLN A 151 -3.02 -1.96 -27.13
CA GLN A 151 -4.30 -1.39 -26.74
C GLN A 151 -4.16 -0.50 -25.50
N LEU A 152 -3.42 -0.96 -24.48
CA LEU A 152 -3.13 -0.15 -23.29
C LEU A 152 -2.37 1.14 -23.64
N ARG A 153 -1.43 1.08 -24.60
CA ARG A 153 -0.74 2.29 -25.09
C ARG A 153 -1.69 3.28 -25.73
N LEU A 154 -2.66 2.80 -26.51
CA LEU A 154 -3.68 3.68 -27.10
C LEU A 154 -4.54 4.31 -26.01
N LEU A 155 -5.01 3.51 -25.04
CA LEU A 155 -5.77 4.00 -23.90
C LEU A 155 -5.02 5.09 -23.13
N PHE A 156 -3.74 4.83 -22.83
CA PHE A 156 -2.92 5.77 -22.07
C PHE A 156 -2.66 7.07 -22.83
N LYS A 157 -2.59 7.00 -24.17
CA LYS A 157 -2.42 8.18 -25.02
C LYS A 157 -3.64 9.09 -25.04
N GLU A 158 -4.84 8.51 -25.03
CA GLU A 158 -6.12 9.24 -25.16
C GLU A 158 -6.69 9.72 -23.81
N SER A 159 -6.29 9.11 -22.70
CA SER A 159 -6.81 9.43 -21.38
C SER A 159 -6.29 10.76 -20.84
N VAL A 160 -7.18 11.61 -20.32
CA VAL A 160 -6.78 12.86 -19.63
C VAL A 160 -6.13 12.59 -18.27
N PHE A 161 -6.20 11.35 -17.78
CA PHE A 161 -5.44 10.88 -16.61
C PHE A 161 -3.94 11.00 -16.81
N ILE A 162 -3.47 10.96 -18.08
CA ILE A 162 -2.06 10.95 -18.43
C ILE A 162 -1.74 12.18 -19.28
N PRO A 163 -1.15 13.22 -18.67
CA PRO A 163 -0.65 14.37 -19.44
C PRO A 163 0.40 13.95 -20.46
N ALA A 164 0.44 14.65 -21.59
CA ALA A 164 1.39 14.38 -22.68
C ALA A 164 2.85 14.37 -22.21
N THR A 165 3.19 15.23 -21.24
CA THR A 165 4.54 15.32 -20.65
C THR A 165 4.95 14.03 -19.92
N MET A 166 3.99 13.30 -19.34
CA MET A 166 4.26 12.06 -18.59
C MET A 166 4.27 10.80 -19.47
N GLN A 167 3.78 10.87 -20.72
CA GLN A 167 3.68 9.74 -21.65
C GLN A 167 4.97 8.90 -21.80
N PRO A 168 6.19 9.49 -21.82
CA PRO A 168 7.42 8.70 -21.90
C PRO A 168 7.62 7.75 -20.72
N LEU A 169 7.21 8.13 -19.50
CA LEU A 169 7.32 7.26 -18.32
C LEU A 169 6.34 6.09 -18.38
N TRP A 170 5.11 6.33 -18.86
CA TRP A 170 4.11 5.28 -19.05
C TRP A 170 4.53 4.28 -20.12
N THR A 171 5.11 4.79 -21.22
CA THR A 171 5.68 3.95 -22.28
C THR A 171 6.79 3.06 -21.71
N LEU A 172 7.72 3.63 -20.93
CA LEU A 172 8.79 2.89 -20.28
C LEU A 172 8.27 1.85 -19.28
N ALA A 173 7.17 2.13 -18.57
CA ALA A 173 6.54 1.18 -17.66
C ALA A 173 5.95 -0.03 -18.41
N LEU A 174 5.28 0.20 -19.55
CA LEU A 174 4.76 -0.87 -20.40
C LEU A 174 5.88 -1.67 -21.09
N ASP A 175 6.97 -1.03 -21.49
CA ASP A 175 8.16 -1.70 -22.02
C ASP A 175 8.80 -2.59 -20.95
N ALA A 176 8.92 -2.08 -19.71
CA ALA A 176 9.40 -2.87 -18.58
C ALA A 176 8.53 -4.10 -18.32
N PHE A 177 7.21 -3.98 -18.43
CA PHE A 177 6.31 -5.12 -18.33
C PHE A 177 6.52 -6.13 -19.45
N ALA A 178 6.63 -5.67 -20.71
CA ALA A 178 6.86 -6.52 -21.88
C ALA A 178 8.15 -7.33 -21.76
N GLU A 179 9.20 -6.73 -21.20
CA GLU A 179 10.51 -7.34 -21.00
C GLU A 179 10.62 -8.16 -19.71
N ASN A 180 9.52 -8.41 -19.00
CA ASN A 180 9.48 -9.10 -17.69
C ASN A 180 10.26 -8.38 -16.57
N ARG A 181 10.55 -7.09 -16.73
CA ARG A 181 11.16 -6.24 -15.69
C ARG A 181 10.09 -5.69 -14.75
N TYR A 182 9.38 -6.59 -14.07
CA TYR A 182 8.23 -6.29 -13.21
C TYR A 182 8.55 -5.28 -12.09
N GLY A 183 9.72 -5.41 -11.47
CA GLY A 183 10.18 -4.47 -10.44
C GLY A 183 10.37 -3.04 -10.96
N GLU A 184 10.88 -2.85 -12.18
CA GLU A 184 11.00 -1.51 -12.78
C GLU A 184 9.64 -0.94 -13.17
N CYS A 185 8.74 -1.79 -13.64
CA CYS A 185 7.36 -1.42 -13.97
C CYS A 185 6.62 -0.87 -12.74
N ILE A 186 6.63 -1.58 -11.60
CA ILE A 186 5.94 -1.12 -10.39
C ILE A 186 6.55 0.16 -9.81
N VAL A 187 7.88 0.30 -9.86
CA VAL A 187 8.58 1.53 -9.42
C VAL A 187 8.14 2.74 -10.22
N LEU A 188 7.85 2.59 -11.52
CA LEU A 188 7.32 3.68 -12.35
C LEU A 188 5.82 3.91 -12.11
N LEU A 189 5.03 2.85 -12.03
CA LEU A 189 3.58 2.96 -11.92
C LEU A 189 3.13 3.68 -10.64
N LEU A 190 3.78 3.44 -9.51
CA LEU A 190 3.38 4.04 -8.22
C LEU A 190 3.40 5.58 -8.21
N PRO A 191 4.49 6.29 -8.56
CA PRO A 191 4.48 7.75 -8.64
C PRO A 191 3.55 8.26 -9.75
N LEU A 192 3.42 7.52 -10.86
CA LEU A 192 2.51 7.88 -11.96
C LEU A 192 1.03 7.83 -11.54
N LEU A 193 0.66 6.90 -10.65
CA LEU A 193 -0.66 6.86 -10.01
C LEU A 193 -0.95 8.11 -9.21
N GLU A 194 -0.01 8.50 -8.37
CA GLU A 194 -0.18 9.66 -7.51
C GLU A 194 -0.33 10.92 -8.35
N HIS A 195 0.45 11.04 -9.43
CA HIS A 195 0.30 12.11 -10.40
C HIS A 195 -1.09 12.11 -11.07
N GLY A 196 -1.51 10.98 -11.64
CA GLY A 196 -2.79 10.90 -12.36
C GLY A 196 -4.00 11.14 -11.44
N MET A 197 -3.96 10.64 -10.20
CA MET A 197 -4.99 10.95 -9.20
C MET A 197 -5.01 12.45 -8.85
N ARG A 198 -3.86 13.11 -8.80
CA ARG A 198 -3.78 14.57 -8.61
C ARG A 198 -4.36 15.32 -9.80
N CYS A 199 -4.10 14.88 -11.04
CA CYS A 199 -4.72 15.43 -12.24
C CYS A 199 -6.25 15.35 -12.17
N LEU A 200 -6.78 14.16 -11.85
CA LEU A 200 -8.21 13.95 -11.67
C LEU A 200 -8.81 14.85 -10.59
N TYR A 201 -8.15 14.93 -9.43
CA TYR A 201 -8.58 15.78 -8.34
C TYR A 201 -8.64 17.26 -8.76
N CYS A 202 -7.58 17.77 -9.39
CA CYS A 202 -7.52 19.15 -9.87
C CYS A 202 -8.58 19.46 -10.92
N LEU A 203 -8.83 18.52 -11.84
CA LEU A 203 -9.85 18.65 -12.87
C LEU A 203 -11.26 18.72 -12.25
N ALA A 204 -11.58 17.78 -11.35
CA ALA A 204 -12.87 17.70 -10.69
C ALA A 204 -13.19 18.91 -9.82
N ASN A 205 -12.19 19.42 -9.10
CA ASN A 205 -12.33 20.53 -8.16
C ASN A 205 -12.08 21.90 -8.82
N HIS A 206 -11.88 21.96 -10.15
CA HIS A 206 -11.50 23.17 -10.89
C HIS A 206 -10.29 23.92 -10.30
N CYS A 207 -9.34 23.21 -9.69
CA CYS A 207 -8.20 23.80 -8.99
C CYS A 207 -6.86 23.45 -9.66
N HIS A 208 -6.74 23.75 -10.96
CA HIS A 208 -5.54 23.52 -11.77
C HIS A 208 -4.25 24.08 -11.14
N ASN A 209 -4.34 25.21 -10.43
CA ASN A 209 -3.21 25.82 -9.72
C ASN A 209 -2.63 24.91 -8.63
N ARG A 210 -3.38 23.91 -8.14
CA ARG A 210 -2.93 22.96 -7.10
C ARG A 210 -2.13 21.78 -7.65
N LEU A 211 -2.09 21.58 -8.97
CA LEU A 211 -1.43 20.44 -9.61
C LEU A 211 0.09 20.44 -9.37
N LEU A 212 0.70 21.63 -9.34
CA LEU A 212 2.14 21.84 -9.17
C LEU A 212 2.52 22.44 -7.80
N THR A 213 1.55 22.75 -6.95
CA THR A 213 1.87 23.36 -5.66
C THR A 213 2.30 22.31 -4.64
N ALA A 214 3.61 22.13 -4.51
CA ALA A 214 4.23 21.77 -3.25
C ALA A 214 4.24 23.00 -2.34
N VAL A 215 3.12 23.31 -1.68
CA VAL A 215 3.08 24.47 -0.77
C VAL A 215 3.96 24.14 0.44
N ASN A 216 5.07 24.85 0.64
CA ASN A 216 6.04 24.60 1.72
C ASN A 216 5.50 24.65 3.17
N THR A 217 4.24 25.04 3.37
CA THR A 217 3.56 25.18 4.67
C THR A 217 2.36 24.25 4.83
N VAL A 218 2.00 23.48 3.80
CA VAL A 218 0.91 22.49 3.81
C VAL A 218 1.52 21.18 3.30
N LEU A 219 1.10 20.03 3.83
CA LEU A 219 1.56 18.74 3.31
C LEU A 219 1.31 18.67 1.78
N PHE A 220 2.15 17.93 1.06
CA PHE A 220 1.91 17.70 -0.38
C PHE A 220 0.47 17.20 -0.55
N THR A 221 -0.17 17.52 -1.67
CA THR A 221 -1.41 16.85 -2.09
C THR A 221 -1.05 15.41 -2.43
N THR A 222 -0.94 14.62 -1.36
CA THR A 222 -0.49 13.25 -1.30
C THR A 222 -1.66 12.33 -1.58
N PHE A 223 -1.34 11.07 -1.84
CA PHE A 223 -2.33 10.02 -2.00
C PHE A 223 -3.38 10.02 -0.87
N ASP A 224 -2.95 10.22 0.37
CA ASP A 224 -3.82 10.30 1.55
C ASP A 224 -4.80 11.49 1.47
N GLU A 225 -4.37 12.66 1.02
CA GLU A 225 -5.24 13.84 0.84
C GLU A 225 -6.22 13.66 -0.33
N THR A 226 -5.78 13.02 -1.42
CA THR A 226 -6.66 12.72 -2.57
C THR A 226 -7.70 11.65 -2.22
N LEU A 227 -7.43 10.79 -1.25
CA LEU A 227 -8.33 9.73 -0.79
C LEU A 227 -9.18 10.11 0.45
N ASP A 228 -8.85 11.19 1.18
CA ASP A 228 -9.58 11.61 2.39
C ASP A 228 -10.99 12.13 2.02
N MET A 229 -12.01 11.33 2.37
CA MET A 229 -13.37 11.32 1.80
C MET A 229 -14.32 12.46 2.21
N LYS A 230 -13.83 13.58 2.77
CA LYS A 230 -14.72 14.72 3.09
C LYS A 230 -15.00 15.61 1.88
N ASP A 231 -14.04 15.74 0.97
CA ASP A 231 -14.19 16.52 -0.26
C ASP A 231 -14.49 15.65 -1.49
N PHE A 232 -14.33 14.32 -1.35
CA PHE A 232 -14.52 13.34 -2.43
C PHE A 232 -15.98 13.23 -2.90
N SER A 233 -16.96 13.54 -2.03
CA SER A 233 -18.39 13.53 -2.36
C SER A 233 -18.99 14.91 -2.62
N GLN A 234 -18.33 16.00 -2.18
CA GLN A 234 -18.88 17.36 -2.29
C GLN A 234 -18.36 18.15 -3.50
N ASN A 235 -17.14 17.86 -3.98
CA ASN A 235 -16.50 18.73 -4.98
C ASN A 235 -16.33 18.10 -6.37
N TRP A 236 -16.70 16.84 -6.54
CA TRP A 236 -16.84 16.28 -7.88
C TRP A 236 -18.24 16.61 -8.38
N SER A 237 -18.35 17.11 -9.62
CA SER A 237 -19.64 17.23 -10.28
C SER A 237 -20.34 15.86 -10.24
N HIS A 238 -21.64 15.88 -9.92
CA HIS A 238 -22.50 14.70 -9.79
C HIS A 238 -22.43 13.71 -10.97
N GLU A 239 -21.84 14.09 -12.11
CA GLU A 239 -21.67 13.25 -13.31
C GLU A 239 -20.50 12.25 -13.24
N ILE A 240 -19.45 12.49 -12.44
CA ILE A 240 -18.30 11.55 -12.37
C ILE A 240 -18.44 10.55 -11.20
N ILE A 241 -19.29 10.82 -10.21
CA ILE A 241 -19.42 10.01 -8.98
C ILE A 241 -20.49 8.90 -9.08
N ASN A 242 -21.16 8.70 -10.21
CA ASN A 242 -22.23 7.70 -10.22
C ASN A 242 -21.65 6.27 -10.32
N THR A 243 -21.57 5.63 -9.15
CA THR A 243 -21.52 4.17 -8.89
C THR A 243 -20.24 3.42 -9.26
N SER A 244 -19.43 3.85 -10.23
CA SER A 244 -18.18 3.16 -10.62
C SER A 244 -16.96 3.48 -9.72
N ASN A 245 -16.98 4.61 -9.00
CA ASN A 245 -15.78 5.14 -8.34
C ASN A 245 -15.50 4.56 -6.94
N SER A 246 -16.50 4.02 -6.25
CA SER A 246 -16.27 3.43 -4.91
C SER A 246 -15.42 2.16 -4.96
N ALA A 247 -15.57 1.36 -6.02
CA ALA A 247 -14.90 0.08 -6.15
C ALA A 247 -13.43 0.23 -6.53
N VAL A 248 -13.10 1.14 -7.47
CA VAL A 248 -11.70 1.50 -7.77
C VAL A 248 -11.00 2.12 -6.54
N GLN A 249 -11.68 2.99 -5.81
CA GLN A 249 -11.16 3.56 -4.57
C GLN A 249 -10.84 2.47 -3.52
N MET A 250 -11.70 1.45 -3.39
CA MET A 250 -11.45 0.30 -2.51
C MET A 250 -10.19 -0.48 -2.92
N VAL A 251 -9.93 -0.66 -4.22
CA VAL A 251 -8.69 -1.30 -4.68
C VAL A 251 -7.48 -0.45 -4.30
N LEU A 252 -7.55 0.85 -4.51
CA LEU A 252 -6.45 1.76 -4.18
C LEU A 252 -6.13 1.76 -2.67
N LEU A 253 -7.16 1.76 -1.82
CA LEU A 253 -7.01 1.68 -0.37
C LEU A 253 -6.38 0.34 0.06
N ASP A 254 -6.80 -0.77 -0.56
CA ASP A 254 -6.23 -2.09 -0.34
C ASP A 254 -4.73 -2.13 -0.66
N LEU A 255 -4.33 -1.59 -1.81
CA LEU A 255 -2.95 -1.66 -2.28
C LEU A 255 -2.00 -0.71 -1.55
N LEU A 256 -2.50 0.45 -1.09
CA LEU A 256 -1.65 1.57 -0.71
C LEU A 256 -1.82 2.01 0.74
N THR A 257 -2.99 1.83 1.35
CA THR A 257 -3.29 2.45 2.65
C THR A 257 -3.52 1.44 3.77
N TYR A 258 -4.30 0.37 3.53
CA TYR A 258 -4.71 -0.50 4.62
C TYR A 258 -3.52 -1.23 5.27
N PRO A 259 -3.45 -1.32 6.62
CA PRO A 259 -2.28 -1.85 7.33
C PRO A 259 -1.98 -3.32 7.01
N GLU A 260 -3.04 -4.11 6.86
CA GLU A 260 -2.99 -5.53 6.51
C GLU A 260 -2.84 -5.74 4.99
N GLY A 261 -2.95 -4.67 4.21
CA GLY A 261 -2.65 -4.65 2.78
C GLY A 261 -1.14 -4.56 2.53
N PRO A 262 -0.71 -4.67 1.26
CA PRO A 262 0.71 -4.63 0.92
C PRO A 262 1.38 -3.27 1.10
N ARG A 263 0.62 -2.16 1.17
CA ARG A 263 1.16 -0.78 1.24
C ARG A 263 2.31 -0.55 0.26
N LEU A 264 2.06 -0.90 -1.00
CA LEU A 264 3.07 -1.05 -2.04
C LEU A 264 3.98 0.18 -2.17
N ARG A 265 3.38 1.37 -2.18
CA ARG A 265 4.11 2.63 -2.30
C ARG A 265 5.09 2.84 -1.15
N ASP A 266 4.65 2.65 0.08
CA ASP A 266 5.51 2.86 1.24
C ASP A 266 6.66 1.86 1.21
N VAL A 267 6.36 0.57 1.07
CA VAL A 267 7.38 -0.49 1.09
C VAL A 267 8.40 -0.34 -0.07
N ILE A 268 7.94 -0.09 -1.30
CA ILE A 268 8.81 -0.05 -2.48
C ILE A 268 9.64 1.25 -2.51
N SER A 269 9.08 2.40 -2.12
CA SER A 269 9.81 3.67 -2.12
C SER A 269 10.96 3.73 -1.10
N HIS A 270 10.89 2.91 -0.05
CA HIS A 270 11.95 2.75 0.94
C HIS A 270 12.98 1.67 0.58
N GLY A 271 12.85 1.01 -0.57
CA GLY A 271 13.77 -0.04 -1.02
C GLY A 271 13.72 -1.31 -0.18
N GLU A 272 12.58 -1.60 0.45
CA GLU A 272 12.40 -2.72 1.37
C GLU A 272 12.10 -4.06 0.65
N VAL A 273 11.89 -4.04 -0.67
CA VAL A 273 11.54 -5.21 -1.49
C VAL A 273 12.63 -5.52 -2.50
N ASP A 274 12.83 -6.82 -2.76
CA ASP A 274 13.65 -7.25 -3.88
C ASP A 274 12.85 -7.17 -5.20
N LEU A 275 13.21 -6.16 -6.01
CA LEU A 275 12.58 -5.90 -7.30
C LEU A 275 12.78 -7.01 -8.34
N GLU A 276 13.79 -7.87 -8.18
CA GLU A 276 14.01 -9.01 -9.10
C GLU A 276 13.00 -10.13 -8.87
N THR A 277 12.49 -10.25 -7.64
CA THR A 277 11.47 -11.24 -7.24
C THR A 277 10.03 -10.69 -7.28
N CYS A 278 9.82 -9.50 -7.83
CA CYS A 278 8.51 -8.86 -7.86
C CYS A 278 7.47 -9.74 -8.58
N PRO A 279 6.36 -10.14 -7.93
CA PRO A 279 5.40 -11.03 -8.54
C PRO A 279 4.69 -10.40 -9.74
N ARG A 280 4.66 -11.12 -10.87
CA ARG A 280 3.98 -10.69 -12.11
C ARG A 280 2.52 -10.30 -11.88
N PHE A 281 1.78 -11.07 -11.08
CA PHE A 281 0.36 -10.83 -10.83
C PHE A 281 0.10 -9.48 -10.16
N LEU A 282 1.02 -8.99 -9.33
CA LEU A 282 0.88 -7.72 -8.62
C LEU A 282 1.00 -6.53 -9.57
N VAL A 283 1.94 -6.61 -10.52
CA VAL A 283 2.09 -5.60 -11.58
C VAL A 283 0.90 -5.61 -12.53
N ARG A 284 0.38 -6.79 -12.88
CA ARG A 284 -0.85 -6.95 -13.67
C ARG A 284 -2.05 -6.33 -12.97
N HIS A 285 -2.21 -6.62 -11.68
CA HIS A 285 -3.28 -6.06 -10.87
C HIS A 285 -3.23 -4.53 -10.86
N LEU A 286 -2.05 -3.95 -10.64
CA LEU A 286 -1.85 -2.51 -10.75
C LEU A 286 -2.21 -1.99 -12.15
N LEU A 287 -1.67 -2.56 -13.23
CA LEU A 287 -2.00 -2.17 -14.60
C LEU A 287 -3.50 -2.25 -14.90
N GLY A 288 -4.21 -3.25 -14.37
CA GLY A 288 -5.67 -3.34 -14.46
C GLY A 288 -6.37 -2.16 -13.80
N VAL A 289 -5.96 -1.80 -12.58
CA VAL A 289 -6.49 -0.61 -11.86
C VAL A 289 -6.22 0.68 -12.64
N PHE A 290 -5.00 0.86 -13.17
CA PHE A 290 -4.66 2.02 -14.00
C PHE A 290 -5.48 2.09 -15.26
N SER A 291 -5.69 0.96 -15.92
CA SER A 291 -6.46 0.89 -17.16
C SER A 291 -7.91 1.28 -16.89
N ALA A 292 -8.50 0.80 -15.79
CA ALA A 292 -9.84 1.23 -15.36
C ALA A 292 -9.90 2.74 -15.11
N LEU A 293 -8.92 3.30 -14.37
CA LEU A 293 -8.84 4.75 -14.11
C LEU A 293 -8.67 5.57 -15.40
N CYS A 294 -7.81 5.11 -16.31
CA CYS A 294 -7.58 5.79 -17.57
C CYS A 294 -8.84 5.78 -18.43
N HIS A 295 -9.56 4.64 -18.46
CA HIS A 295 -10.79 4.48 -19.22
C HIS A 295 -11.93 5.38 -18.71
N LEU A 296 -12.07 5.52 -17.39
CA LEU A 296 -12.97 6.50 -16.77
C LEU A 296 -12.65 7.95 -17.15
N ALA A 297 -11.39 8.22 -17.52
CA ALA A 297 -10.88 9.53 -17.89
C ALA A 297 -10.66 9.69 -19.41
N VAL A 298 -11.28 8.86 -20.24
CA VAL A 298 -11.28 9.05 -21.70
C VAL A 298 -12.41 10.04 -22.08
N PRO A 299 -12.15 11.05 -22.93
CA PRO A 299 -13.19 11.95 -23.41
C PRO A 299 -14.32 11.21 -24.17
N PRO A 300 -15.58 11.65 -24.08
CA PRO A 300 -16.74 10.97 -24.68
C PRO A 300 -16.70 10.91 -26.22
N HIS A 301 -15.81 11.68 -26.87
CA HIS A 301 -15.63 11.70 -28.32
C HIS A 301 -14.59 10.67 -28.81
N SER A 302 -13.82 10.06 -27.92
CA SER A 302 -12.84 9.05 -28.27
C SER A 302 -13.53 7.70 -28.48
N THR A 303 -13.63 7.27 -29.73
CA THR A 303 -14.13 5.93 -30.07
C THR A 303 -13.04 4.89 -29.80
N PHE A 304 -13.12 4.24 -28.64
CA PHE A 304 -12.36 3.02 -28.39
C PHE A 304 -13.10 1.83 -28.99
N PRO A 305 -12.41 0.90 -29.68
CA PRO A 305 -13.03 -0.34 -30.08
C PRO A 305 -13.48 -1.08 -28.81
N GLN A 306 -14.71 -1.60 -28.81
CA GLN A 306 -15.21 -2.45 -27.74
C GLN A 306 -14.41 -3.76 -27.75
N GLU A 307 -13.31 -3.76 -27.02
CA GLU A 307 -12.37 -4.87 -26.93
C GLU A 307 -12.56 -5.61 -25.61
N SER A 308 -12.47 -6.93 -25.66
CA SER A 308 -12.88 -7.82 -24.58
C SER A 308 -12.15 -7.57 -23.26
N ILE A 309 -10.88 -7.16 -23.30
CA ILE A 309 -10.05 -7.04 -22.09
C ILE A 309 -10.37 -5.77 -21.29
N LEU A 310 -10.61 -4.62 -21.94
CA LEU A 310 -10.98 -3.39 -21.22
C LEU A 310 -12.36 -3.53 -20.58
N GLN A 311 -13.31 -4.17 -21.27
CA GLN A 311 -14.63 -4.47 -20.70
C GLN A 311 -14.53 -5.37 -19.47
N GLN A 312 -13.66 -6.39 -19.49
CA GLN A 312 -13.40 -7.23 -18.33
C GLN A 312 -12.77 -6.43 -17.18
N ILE A 313 -11.77 -5.58 -17.48
CA ILE A 313 -11.14 -4.71 -16.49
C ILE A 313 -12.17 -3.80 -15.82
N ASP A 314 -13.03 -3.16 -16.62
CA ASP A 314 -14.08 -2.28 -16.10
C ASP A 314 -15.06 -3.06 -15.23
N GLN A 315 -15.55 -4.22 -15.71
CA GLN A 315 -16.49 -5.04 -14.95
C GLN A 315 -15.89 -5.51 -13.62
N THR A 316 -14.62 -5.91 -13.60
CA THR A 316 -13.89 -6.22 -12.38
C THR A 316 -13.77 -4.99 -11.48
N ALA A 317 -13.38 -3.85 -12.03
CA ALA A 317 -13.20 -2.61 -11.28
C ALA A 317 -14.50 -2.15 -10.62
N HIS A 318 -15.64 -2.27 -11.30
CA HIS A 318 -16.96 -1.92 -10.77
C HIS A 318 -17.47 -2.90 -9.70
N SER A 319 -17.12 -4.18 -9.80
CA SER A 319 -17.58 -5.24 -8.90
C SER A 319 -16.62 -5.52 -7.74
N TYR A 320 -15.50 -4.80 -7.66
CA TYR A 320 -14.48 -5.03 -6.66
C TYR A 320 -15.00 -4.81 -5.24
N GLN A 321 -14.58 -5.70 -4.33
CA GLN A 321 -14.79 -5.57 -2.89
C GLN A 321 -13.44 -5.63 -2.20
N SER A 322 -13.24 -4.73 -1.24
CA SER A 322 -12.00 -4.67 -0.48
C SER A 322 -11.70 -6.00 0.21
N ARG A 323 -10.44 -6.43 0.10
CA ARG A 323 -9.88 -7.65 0.68
C ARG A 323 -9.14 -7.39 1.98
N PHE A 324 -8.61 -6.17 2.18
CA PHE A 324 -7.80 -5.81 3.35
C PHE A 324 -8.46 -4.81 4.28
N HIS A 325 -9.69 -4.36 3.97
CA HIS A 325 -10.46 -3.55 4.90
C HIS A 325 -10.76 -4.33 6.19
N PRO A 326 -10.69 -3.69 7.38
CA PRO A 326 -10.94 -4.38 8.65
C PRO A 326 -12.28 -5.13 8.73
N ILE A 327 -13.35 -4.60 8.13
CA ILE A 327 -14.65 -5.32 8.07
C ILE A 327 -14.53 -6.58 7.22
N SER A 328 -13.89 -6.49 6.05
CA SER A 328 -13.71 -7.64 5.16
C SER A 328 -12.89 -8.74 5.83
N LEU A 329 -11.84 -8.35 6.55
CA LEU A 329 -11.01 -9.26 7.34
C LEU A 329 -11.81 -9.89 8.50
N LEU A 330 -12.60 -9.09 9.22
CA LEU A 330 -13.46 -9.61 10.29
C LEU A 330 -14.48 -10.61 9.75
N LYS A 331 -15.14 -10.29 8.62
CA LYS A 331 -16.08 -11.20 7.96
C LYS A 331 -15.39 -12.52 7.59
N LYS A 332 -14.17 -12.45 7.04
CA LYS A 332 -13.36 -13.62 6.71
C LYS A 332 -13.02 -14.45 7.96
N GLN A 333 -12.56 -13.80 9.03
CA GLN A 333 -12.25 -14.48 10.30
C GLN A 333 -13.47 -15.16 10.92
N ILE A 334 -14.65 -14.53 10.85
CA ILE A 334 -15.90 -15.14 11.33
C ILE A 334 -16.21 -16.42 10.54
N VAL A 335 -16.08 -16.39 9.21
CA VAL A 335 -16.29 -17.56 8.34
C VAL A 335 -15.27 -18.66 8.64
N GLU A 336 -13.98 -18.33 8.72
CA GLU A 336 -12.92 -19.30 9.03
C GLU A 336 -13.08 -19.94 10.42
N THR A 337 -13.49 -19.14 11.41
CA THR A 337 -13.79 -19.61 12.76
C THR A 337 -14.97 -20.57 12.73
N ALA A 338 -16.04 -20.21 12.02
CA ALA A 338 -17.21 -21.05 11.87
C ALA A 338 -16.92 -22.37 11.15
N ASP A 339 -16.13 -22.33 10.08
CA ASP A 339 -15.70 -23.52 9.37
C ASP A 339 -14.84 -24.41 10.28
N SER A 340 -13.99 -23.82 11.12
CA SER A 340 -13.19 -24.56 12.10
C SER A 340 -14.04 -25.20 13.19
N LEU A 341 -15.02 -24.47 13.73
CA LEU A 341 -15.99 -25.00 14.70
C LEU A 341 -16.87 -26.09 14.08
N SER A 342 -17.21 -25.97 12.79
CA SER A 342 -17.99 -27.00 12.10
C SER A 342 -17.26 -28.34 11.98
N LYS A 343 -15.92 -28.36 12.08
CA LYS A 343 -15.09 -29.57 12.07
C LYS A 343 -15.00 -30.24 13.44
N TRP A 344 -15.39 -29.58 14.53
CA TRP A 344 -15.36 -30.17 15.88
C TRP A 344 -16.31 -31.37 16.02
N ASN A 345 -17.39 -31.43 15.25
CA ASN A 345 -18.26 -32.61 15.21
C ASN A 345 -17.54 -33.88 14.74
N THR A 346 -16.41 -33.76 14.06
CA THR A 346 -15.58 -34.87 13.57
C THR A 346 -14.39 -35.20 14.46
N LEU A 347 -14.14 -34.44 15.54
CA LEU A 347 -13.08 -34.75 16.48
C LEU A 347 -13.43 -36.01 17.26
N GLN A 348 -12.47 -36.93 17.35
CA GLN A 348 -12.61 -38.11 18.19
C GLN A 348 -12.81 -37.65 19.63
N ARG A 349 -13.91 -38.09 20.24
CA ARG A 349 -14.12 -37.90 21.68
C ARG A 349 -13.00 -38.62 22.41
N PRO A 350 -12.40 -38.03 23.44
CA PRO A 350 -11.43 -38.73 24.27
C PRO A 350 -12.07 -40.03 24.79
N PRO A 351 -11.33 -41.15 24.78
CA PRO A 351 -11.86 -42.42 25.24
C PRO A 351 -12.25 -42.32 26.72
N GLU A 352 -13.34 -42.98 27.12
CA GLU A 352 -13.99 -42.81 28.44
C GLU A 352 -13.00 -42.95 29.62
N HIS A 353 -11.97 -43.79 29.50
CA HIS A 353 -10.94 -43.97 30.51
C HIS A 353 -10.05 -42.74 30.76
N GLU A 354 -9.79 -41.89 29.75
CA GLU A 354 -9.02 -40.64 29.91
C GLU A 354 -9.86 -39.52 30.54
N VAL A 355 -11.18 -39.57 30.34
CA VAL A 355 -12.14 -38.65 30.96
C VAL A 355 -12.26 -38.96 32.45
N GLU A 356 -12.34 -40.24 32.83
CA GLU A 356 -12.40 -40.68 34.23
C GLU A 356 -11.10 -40.39 35.01
N THR A 357 -9.92 -40.53 34.39
CA THR A 357 -8.65 -40.19 35.03
C THR A 357 -8.42 -38.69 35.23
N ASN A 358 -9.14 -37.84 34.48
CA ASN A 358 -9.06 -36.38 34.60
C ASN A 358 -10.24 -35.76 35.38
N ILE A 359 -11.07 -36.56 36.08
CA ILE A 359 -12.05 -36.05 37.08
C ILE A 359 -11.33 -35.50 38.34
N THR A 360 -10.01 -35.35 38.31
CA THR A 360 -9.28 -34.49 39.25
C THR A 360 -9.10 -33.07 38.71
N TRP A 361 -10.13 -32.48 38.10
CA TRP A 361 -10.31 -31.04 38.27
C TRP A 361 -10.72 -30.85 39.73
N GLN A 362 -9.74 -30.72 40.62
CA GLN A 362 -10.01 -30.24 41.97
C GLN A 362 -10.59 -28.84 41.84
N ASN A 363 -11.92 -28.74 41.81
CA ASN A 363 -12.60 -27.48 41.98
C ASN A 363 -12.13 -26.92 43.33
N PRO A 364 -11.45 -25.75 43.39
CA PRO A 364 -11.19 -25.12 44.67
C PRO A 364 -12.52 -24.92 45.40
N PRO A 365 -12.56 -25.12 46.73
CA PRO A 365 -13.81 -25.08 47.48
C PRO A 365 -14.48 -23.71 47.28
N GLY A 366 -15.63 -23.70 46.61
CA GLY A 366 -16.38 -22.49 46.25
C GLY A 366 -16.48 -22.17 44.74
N SER A 367 -15.84 -22.95 43.85
CA SER A 367 -15.98 -22.76 42.40
C SER A 367 -17.15 -23.59 41.84
N ALA A 368 -18.11 -22.89 41.23
CA ALA A 368 -19.14 -23.48 40.38
C ALA A 368 -18.46 -24.32 39.29
N THR A 369 -19.01 -25.50 38.99
CA THR A 369 -18.53 -26.34 37.88
C THR A 369 -18.40 -25.50 36.61
N VAL A 370 -17.47 -25.82 35.70
CA VAL A 370 -17.30 -25.07 34.43
C VAL A 370 -18.65 -24.92 33.70
N CYS A 371 -19.56 -25.90 33.83
CA CYS A 371 -20.94 -25.84 33.37
C CYS A 371 -21.82 -24.81 34.11
N GLU A 372 -21.75 -24.75 35.45
CA GLU A 372 -22.47 -23.74 36.25
C GLU A 372 -21.91 -22.32 36.06
N ALA A 373 -20.59 -22.16 35.83
CA ALA A 373 -19.99 -20.88 35.48
C ALA A 373 -20.43 -20.39 34.09
N ALA A 374 -20.51 -21.31 33.12
CA ALA A 374 -21.09 -21.04 31.80
C ALA A 374 -22.59 -20.71 31.89
N GLN A 375 -23.36 -21.41 32.73
CA GLN A 375 -24.76 -21.09 33.02
C GLN A 375 -24.92 -19.72 33.68
N ARG A 376 -24.08 -19.36 34.65
CA ARG A 376 -24.12 -18.03 35.28
C ARG A 376 -23.74 -16.91 34.31
N LEU A 377 -22.82 -17.15 33.37
CA LEU A 377 -22.52 -16.22 32.28
C LEU A 377 -23.72 -16.03 31.33
N LEU A 378 -24.46 -17.10 31.04
CA LEU A 378 -25.71 -17.07 30.25
C LEU A 378 -26.87 -16.36 31.01
N GLU A 379 -26.89 -16.45 32.34
CA GLU A 379 -27.88 -15.76 33.19
C GLU A 379 -27.55 -14.26 33.36
N MET A 380 -26.26 -13.90 33.44
CA MET A 380 -25.80 -12.51 33.51
C MET A 380 -26.01 -11.73 32.20
N SER A 381 -26.22 -12.41 31.07
CA SER A 381 -26.36 -11.80 29.75
C SER A 381 -27.76 -11.27 29.41
N SER A 382 -28.57 -10.92 30.41
CA SER A 382 -29.90 -10.33 30.27
C SER A 382 -29.93 -8.87 29.80
N PHE A 383 -28.78 -8.28 29.43
CA PHE A 383 -28.64 -6.91 28.94
C PHE A 383 -28.23 -6.85 27.45
N ASN A 384 -29.06 -7.36 26.54
CA ASN A 384 -29.25 -6.84 25.17
C ASN A 384 -30.13 -7.78 24.33
N SER A 385 -31.17 -7.23 23.71
CA SER A 385 -32.18 -7.94 22.89
C SER A 385 -31.68 -8.52 21.56
N LYS A 386 -30.36 -8.56 21.31
CA LYS A 386 -29.73 -9.19 20.13
C LYS A 386 -29.13 -10.58 20.44
N HIS A 387 -29.55 -11.21 21.54
CA HIS A 387 -28.90 -12.37 22.17
C HIS A 387 -29.15 -13.73 21.53
N PHE A 388 -30.11 -13.87 20.61
CA PHE A 388 -30.41 -15.17 20.00
C PHE A 388 -29.25 -15.75 19.18
N ALA A 389 -28.26 -14.93 18.81
CA ALA A 389 -27.10 -15.35 18.05
C ALA A 389 -26.02 -16.07 18.88
N PHE A 390 -25.83 -15.65 20.13
CA PHE A 390 -24.72 -16.13 20.96
C PHE A 390 -25.08 -17.40 21.75
N ILE A 391 -26.36 -17.60 22.10
CA ILE A 391 -26.82 -18.78 22.85
C ILE A 391 -26.66 -20.06 22.00
N SER A 392 -26.74 -19.96 20.67
CA SER A 392 -26.55 -21.07 19.74
C SER A 392 -25.12 -21.61 19.66
N LEU A 393 -24.12 -20.88 20.19
CA LEU A 393 -22.72 -21.33 20.26
C LEU A 393 -22.43 -22.28 21.43
N VAL A 394 -23.36 -22.39 22.39
CA VAL A 394 -23.20 -23.21 23.62
C VAL A 394 -23.95 -24.54 23.53
N GLN A 395 -24.93 -24.65 22.64
CA GLN A 395 -25.58 -25.91 22.25
C GLN A 395 -24.69 -26.63 21.22
N PRO A 396 -24.83 -27.96 20.99
CA PRO A 396 -24.07 -28.66 19.96
C PRO A 396 -24.14 -27.87 18.66
N PHE A 397 -23.00 -27.79 17.97
CA PHE A 397 -22.67 -26.96 16.81
C PHE A 397 -23.53 -27.19 15.54
N ASP A 398 -24.79 -27.57 15.71
CA ASP A 398 -25.70 -28.01 14.64
C ASP A 398 -26.18 -26.84 13.77
N ASP A 399 -26.11 -25.59 14.26
CA ASP A 399 -26.67 -24.40 13.59
C ASP A 399 -25.66 -23.28 13.26
N ILE A 400 -24.34 -23.55 13.33
CA ILE A 400 -23.27 -22.54 13.09
C ILE A 400 -23.49 -21.79 11.78
N LYS A 401 -23.79 -22.50 10.68
CA LYS A 401 -23.91 -21.89 9.34
C LYS A 401 -25.00 -20.82 9.28
N ARG A 402 -26.15 -21.07 9.91
CA ARG A 402 -27.27 -20.12 9.94
C ARG A 402 -26.91 -18.86 10.71
N GLU A 403 -26.17 -19.02 11.80
CA GLU A 403 -25.81 -17.91 12.67
C GLU A 403 -24.69 -17.04 12.07
N VAL A 404 -23.75 -17.66 11.36
CA VAL A 404 -22.75 -16.94 10.55
C VAL A 404 -23.40 -16.10 9.47
N VAL A 405 -24.39 -16.64 8.75
CA VAL A 405 -25.14 -15.89 7.73
C VAL A 405 -25.83 -14.67 8.36
N ARG A 406 -26.41 -14.82 9.56
CA ARG A 406 -27.01 -13.69 10.29
C ARG A 406 -25.97 -12.66 10.70
N MET A 407 -24.84 -13.08 11.27
CA MET A 407 -23.75 -12.18 11.68
C MET A 407 -23.16 -11.40 10.49
N LEU A 408 -22.97 -12.06 9.35
CA LEU A 408 -22.47 -11.43 8.12
C LEU A 408 -23.45 -10.41 7.51
N ALA A 409 -24.75 -10.56 7.78
CA ALA A 409 -25.81 -9.66 7.33
C ALA A 409 -25.98 -8.42 8.23
N VAL A 410 -25.37 -8.40 9.43
CA VAL A 410 -25.41 -7.23 10.29
C VAL A 410 -24.54 -6.11 9.71
N PRO A 411 -25.07 -4.88 9.55
CA PRO A 411 -24.24 -3.74 9.17
C PRO A 411 -23.24 -3.44 10.29
N ILE A 412 -21.96 -3.52 9.98
CA ILE A 412 -20.86 -3.29 10.92
C ILE A 412 -20.32 -1.88 10.69
N CYS A 413 -20.57 -0.97 11.61
CA CYS A 413 -19.96 0.35 11.55
C CYS A 413 -18.55 0.30 12.13
N THR A 414 -17.56 0.86 11.42
CA THR A 414 -16.19 1.01 11.97
C THR A 414 -15.82 2.47 12.19
N LEU A 415 -14.95 2.69 13.18
CA LEU A 415 -14.23 3.96 13.40
C LEU A 415 -12.96 4.04 12.55
N TYR A 416 -12.61 2.96 11.83
CA TYR A 416 -11.37 2.88 11.07
C TYR A 416 -11.48 3.74 9.81
N ARG A 417 -10.94 4.96 9.92
CA ARG A 417 -10.52 5.75 8.77
C ARG A 417 -9.04 5.47 8.56
N GLY A 418 -8.57 5.39 7.32
CA GLY A 418 -7.13 5.30 7.02
C GLY A 418 -6.42 6.56 7.49
N TRP A 419 -6.06 6.64 8.78
CA TRP A 419 -5.26 7.73 9.33
C TRP A 419 -3.80 7.39 9.07
N SER A 420 -3.14 8.10 8.15
CA SER A 420 -1.70 7.99 7.99
C SER A 420 -0.98 8.52 9.23
N LYS A 421 0.07 7.81 9.65
CA LYS A 421 0.88 8.10 10.86
C LYS A 421 1.60 9.46 10.84
N GLN A 422 1.45 10.30 9.81
CA GLN A 422 2.11 11.59 9.71
C GLN A 422 1.43 12.72 10.51
N ARG A 423 0.24 12.49 11.09
CA ARG A 423 -0.49 13.47 11.91
C ARG A 423 -0.41 13.15 13.41
N ASN A 424 0.74 13.36 14.02
CA ASN A 424 0.87 13.64 15.46
C ASN A 424 1.87 14.80 15.54
N GLU A 425 1.48 16.04 15.86
CA GLU A 425 1.43 16.47 17.27
C GLU A 425 0.51 17.68 17.59
N GLU A 426 -0.28 18.27 16.67
CA GLU A 426 -0.94 19.56 16.98
C GLU A 426 -2.48 19.63 17.00
N TYR A 427 -3.22 18.54 16.75
CA TYR A 427 -4.70 18.63 16.64
C TYR A 427 -5.51 17.60 17.44
N ILE A 428 -5.00 17.17 18.60
CA ILE A 428 -5.81 16.42 19.58
C ILE A 428 -6.48 17.42 20.53
N SER A 429 -7.51 18.16 20.06
CA SER A 429 -8.47 18.72 21.02
C SER A 429 -9.89 19.03 20.52
N SER A 430 -10.22 18.96 19.21
CA SER A 430 -11.55 19.45 18.77
C SER A 430 -12.36 18.62 17.77
N ALA A 431 -11.87 17.47 17.28
CA ALA A 431 -12.54 16.74 16.19
C ALA A 431 -13.19 15.39 16.58
N ALA A 432 -13.53 15.18 17.86
CA ALA A 432 -14.41 14.09 18.27
C ALA A 432 -15.89 14.44 17.98
N LYS A 433 -16.26 14.50 16.69
CA LYS A 433 -17.67 14.44 16.27
C LYS A 433 -17.88 13.16 15.47
N ASN A 434 -18.61 12.25 16.11
CA ASN A 434 -19.13 10.97 15.63
C ASN A 434 -19.37 10.92 14.11
N GLN A 435 -18.57 10.13 13.39
CA GLN A 435 -18.91 9.69 12.04
C GLN A 435 -18.52 8.22 11.89
N PHE A 436 -19.54 7.37 11.86
CA PHE A 436 -19.45 5.95 11.56
C PHE A 436 -19.49 5.74 10.04
N CYS A 437 -18.62 4.88 9.49
CA CYS A 437 -18.75 4.36 8.13
C CYS A 437 -19.30 2.92 8.20
N CYS A 438 -20.34 2.62 7.41
CA CYS A 438 -20.93 1.30 7.23
C CYS A 438 -20.13 0.43 6.25
#